data_AF-A0A1M5XYK2-F1
#
_entry.id   AF-A0A1M5XYK2-F1
#
_cell.length_a   1.000
_cell.length_b   1.000
_cell.length_c   1.000
_cell.angle_alpha   90.00
_cell.angle_beta   90.00
_cell.angle_gamma   90.00
#
_symmetry.space_group_name_H-M   'P 1'
#
loop_
_entity.id
_entity.type
_entity.pdbx_description
1 polymer ?
#
loop_
_entity_poly.entity_id
_entity_poly.type
_entity_poly.pdbx_seq_one_letter_code
_entity_poly.pdbx_strand_id
1 'polypeptide(L)'
;MKSYLYLGYLISMFLITYISIIYTKKYAPNKIKVIYICLFSLIFIRNAVLFYTYLSNNLTNLYLAKGIIYFNLLCFPIAGIMSFYIFLRDNKFNFNNILGVIGILFISYIVNVYLNEANINLIDSLGYIFVSSNIKFIKIFTLVLYGSIMLISLRIFSGKASNKFGGTLIVISSITTIICNYLFYGNDAMIITTYLSEVLWVMTLFYSLIRFKKSH
;
A
#
# COMPACT_ATOMS: atom_id res chain seq x y z
N MET A 1 13.90 -22.22 -2.40
CA MET A 1 12.44 -22.09 -2.22
C MET A 1 12.00 -20.66 -1.88
N LYS A 2 12.54 -20.01 -0.84
CA LYS A 2 12.17 -18.61 -0.47
C LYS A 2 12.42 -17.57 -1.58
N SER A 3 13.55 -17.65 -2.28
CA SER A 3 13.86 -16.76 -3.42
C SER A 3 12.86 -16.89 -4.58
N TYR A 4 12.46 -18.11 -4.97
CA TYR A 4 11.45 -18.33 -6.01
C TYR A 4 10.07 -17.75 -5.63
N LEU A 5 9.66 -17.87 -4.36
CA LEU A 5 8.43 -17.26 -3.86
C LEU A 5 8.48 -15.74 -3.94
N TYR A 6 9.63 -15.12 -3.60
CA TYR A 6 9.81 -13.68 -3.75
C TYR A 6 9.73 -13.23 -5.21
N LEU A 7 10.41 -13.94 -6.11
CA LEU A 7 10.40 -13.61 -7.53
C LEU A 7 8.99 -13.73 -8.11
N GLY A 8 8.25 -14.79 -7.76
CA GLY A 8 6.85 -14.96 -8.13
C GLY A 8 5.97 -13.82 -7.59
N TYR A 9 6.20 -13.38 -6.36
CA TYR A 9 5.54 -12.21 -5.79
C TYR A 9 5.80 -10.94 -6.62
N LEU A 10 7.05 -10.60 -6.90
CA LEU A 10 7.40 -9.39 -7.65
C LEU A 10 6.72 -9.38 -9.02
N ILE A 11 6.78 -10.50 -9.76
CA ILE A 11 6.12 -10.65 -11.06
C ILE A 11 4.60 -10.47 -10.92
N SER A 12 3.97 -11.10 -9.93
CA SER A 12 2.52 -10.99 -9.73
C SER A 12 2.10 -9.55 -9.44
N MET A 13 2.86 -8.82 -8.61
CA MET A 13 2.59 -7.43 -8.29
C MET A 13 2.78 -6.52 -9.49
N PHE A 14 3.80 -6.77 -10.31
CA PHE A 14 3.99 -6.08 -11.59
C PHE A 14 2.78 -6.24 -12.51
N LEU A 15 2.31 -7.48 -12.70
CA LEU A 15 1.16 -7.77 -13.56
C LEU A 15 -0.12 -7.11 -13.04
N ILE A 16 -0.43 -7.28 -11.76
CA ILE A 16 -1.66 -6.73 -11.16
C ILE A 16 -1.66 -5.20 -11.23
N THR A 17 -0.54 -4.55 -10.91
CA THR A 17 -0.43 -3.08 -10.96
C THR A 17 -0.49 -2.56 -12.39
N TYR A 18 0.16 -3.21 -13.35
CA TYR A 18 0.09 -2.87 -14.77
C TYR A 18 -1.35 -2.96 -15.32
N ILE A 19 -2.04 -4.08 -15.07
CA ILE A 19 -3.45 -4.26 -15.45
C ILE A 19 -4.32 -3.18 -14.81
N SER A 20 -4.07 -2.86 -13.55
CA SER A 20 -4.81 -1.83 -12.82
C SER A 20 -4.62 -0.43 -13.42
N ILE A 21 -3.42 -0.09 -13.89
CA ILE A 21 -3.16 1.20 -14.59
C ILE A 21 -3.96 1.27 -15.88
N ILE A 22 -3.92 0.24 -16.72
CA ILE A 22 -4.67 0.19 -17.98
C ILE A 22 -6.17 0.32 -17.71
N TYR A 23 -6.68 -0.43 -16.74
CA TYR A 23 -8.09 -0.41 -16.37
C TYR A 23 -8.51 0.99 -15.89
N THR A 24 -7.70 1.63 -15.05
CA THR A 24 -7.97 2.98 -14.54
C THR A 24 -8.03 4.00 -15.68
N LYS A 25 -7.07 3.97 -16.61
CA LYS A 25 -7.05 4.88 -17.77
C LYS A 25 -8.33 4.77 -18.59
N LYS A 26 -8.81 3.55 -18.82
CA LYS A 26 -9.98 3.28 -19.66
C LYS A 26 -11.32 3.57 -18.99
N TYR A 27 -11.45 3.30 -17.68
CA TYR A 27 -12.77 3.26 -17.03
C TYR A 27 -12.99 4.23 -15.86
N ALA A 28 -11.94 4.83 -15.30
CA ALA A 28 -12.12 5.77 -14.18
C ALA A 28 -12.60 7.15 -14.67
N PRO A 29 -13.45 7.88 -13.93
CA PRO A 29 -13.76 9.27 -14.25
C PRO A 29 -12.57 10.18 -13.90
N ASN A 30 -12.47 11.33 -14.56
CA ASN A 30 -11.31 12.22 -14.44
C ASN A 30 -11.00 12.64 -12.99
N LYS A 31 -12.04 12.82 -12.14
CA LYS A 31 -11.90 13.26 -10.74
C LYS A 31 -11.04 12.31 -9.89
N ILE A 32 -11.19 10.99 -10.05
CA ILE A 32 -10.41 9.99 -9.28
C ILE A 32 -9.28 9.36 -10.12
N LYS A 33 -9.38 9.43 -11.46
CA LYS A 33 -8.43 8.80 -12.40
C LYS A 33 -6.99 9.18 -12.10
N VAL A 34 -6.72 10.47 -11.87
CA VAL A 34 -5.35 10.96 -11.60
C VAL A 34 -4.78 10.32 -10.34
N ILE A 35 -5.56 10.26 -9.25
CA ILE A 35 -5.12 9.69 -7.97
C ILE A 35 -4.83 8.20 -8.13
N TYR A 36 -5.72 7.44 -8.78
CA TYR A 36 -5.51 6.00 -8.96
C TYR A 36 -4.33 5.68 -9.88
N ILE A 37 -4.14 6.42 -10.98
CA ILE A 37 -2.96 6.27 -11.83
C ILE A 37 -1.69 6.57 -11.03
N CYS A 38 -1.69 7.65 -10.25
CA CYS A 38 -0.57 8.00 -9.38
C CYS A 38 -0.27 6.88 -8.38
N LEU A 39 -1.28 6.35 -7.67
CA LEU A 39 -1.10 5.26 -6.71
C LEU A 39 -0.52 3.99 -7.36
N PHE A 40 -1.13 3.50 -8.43
CA PHE A 40 -0.62 2.29 -9.08
C PHE A 40 0.77 2.50 -9.70
N SER A 41 1.06 3.69 -10.23
CA SER A 41 2.40 4.00 -10.75
C SER A 41 3.47 4.04 -9.65
N LEU A 42 3.17 4.62 -8.48
CA LEU A 42 4.09 4.60 -7.33
C LEU A 42 4.33 3.16 -6.83
N ILE A 43 3.27 2.34 -6.73
CA ILE A 43 3.41 0.92 -6.36
C ILE A 43 4.24 0.17 -7.42
N PHE A 44 4.02 0.43 -8.71
CA PHE A 44 4.77 -0.16 -9.81
C PHE A 44 6.26 0.21 -9.75
N ILE A 45 6.57 1.50 -9.60
CA ILE A 45 7.95 2.00 -9.49
C ILE A 45 8.66 1.38 -8.28
N ARG A 46 7.97 1.28 -7.14
CA ARG A 46 8.51 0.60 -5.96
C ARG A 46 8.88 -0.85 -6.27
N ASN A 47 7.98 -1.60 -6.90
CA ASN A 47 8.23 -3.01 -7.21
C ASN A 47 9.38 -3.17 -8.24
N ALA A 48 9.54 -2.21 -9.15
CA ALA A 48 10.69 -2.17 -10.06
C ALA A 48 12.00 -1.94 -9.33
N VAL A 49 12.01 -1.05 -8.33
CA VAL A 49 13.18 -0.86 -7.48
C VAL A 49 13.48 -2.11 -6.66
N LEU A 50 12.48 -2.77 -6.06
CA LEU A 50 12.67 -4.03 -5.33
C LEU A 50 13.21 -5.16 -6.22
N PHE A 51 12.77 -5.21 -7.48
CA PHE A 51 13.30 -6.14 -8.46
C PHE A 51 14.76 -5.81 -8.83
N TYR A 52 15.09 -4.53 -8.96
CA TYR A 52 16.47 -4.10 -9.14
C TYR A 52 17.35 -4.45 -7.94
N THR A 53 16.87 -4.22 -6.71
CA THR A 53 17.65 -4.53 -5.48
C THR A 53 17.88 -6.03 -5.30
N TYR A 54 16.97 -6.86 -5.81
CA TYR A 54 17.13 -8.31 -5.85
C TYR A 54 18.25 -8.76 -6.82
N LEU A 55 18.46 -8.05 -7.93
CA LEU A 55 19.49 -8.38 -8.93
C LEU A 55 20.83 -7.65 -8.70
N SER A 56 20.83 -6.55 -7.95
CA SER A 56 22.01 -5.69 -7.80
C SER A 56 23.02 -6.25 -6.79
N ASN A 57 24.30 -6.19 -7.15
CA ASN A 57 25.41 -6.48 -6.22
C ASN A 57 26.01 -5.21 -5.57
N ASN A 58 25.61 -4.01 -6.01
CA ASN A 58 26.26 -2.75 -5.63
C ASN A 58 25.49 -1.99 -4.54
N LEU A 59 26.13 -1.81 -3.37
CA LEU A 59 25.56 -1.20 -2.17
C LEU A 59 25.26 0.31 -2.28
N THR A 60 26.07 1.07 -3.03
CA THR A 60 25.97 2.54 -3.04
C THR A 60 24.72 3.05 -3.74
N ASN A 61 24.32 2.42 -4.85
CA ASN A 61 23.10 2.79 -5.58
C ASN A 61 21.82 2.50 -4.79
N LEU A 62 21.89 1.61 -3.79
CA LEU A 62 20.73 1.21 -3.00
C LEU A 62 20.30 2.30 -2.02
N TYR A 63 21.21 3.08 -1.46
CA TYR A 63 20.84 4.16 -0.54
C TYR A 63 19.96 5.23 -1.19
N LEU A 64 20.15 5.51 -2.48
CA LEU A 64 19.29 6.43 -3.26
C LEU A 64 17.86 5.87 -3.43
N ALA A 65 17.71 4.54 -3.45
CA ALA A 65 16.44 3.85 -3.61
C ALA A 65 15.59 3.80 -2.31
N LYS A 66 16.15 4.19 -1.16
CA LYS A 66 15.48 4.15 0.16
C LYS A 66 14.09 4.78 0.13
N GLY A 67 13.97 5.98 -0.44
CA GLY A 67 12.69 6.69 -0.52
C GLY A 67 11.62 5.84 -1.23
N ILE A 68 11.97 5.34 -2.41
CA ILE A 68 11.06 4.59 -3.29
C ILE A 68 10.62 3.27 -2.65
N ILE A 69 11.52 2.58 -1.96
CA ILE A 69 11.23 1.28 -1.31
C ILE A 69 10.15 1.43 -0.24
N TYR A 70 10.12 2.56 0.46
CA TYR A 70 9.12 2.86 1.49
C TYR A 70 7.82 3.46 0.95
N PHE A 71 7.60 3.54 -0.36
CA PHE A 71 6.33 4.03 -0.92
C PHE A 71 5.10 3.23 -0.45
N ASN A 72 5.27 1.99 0.03
CA ASN A 72 4.16 1.24 0.65
C ASN A 72 3.56 1.93 1.88
N LEU A 73 4.37 2.65 2.67
CA LEU A 73 3.92 3.44 3.82
C LEU A 73 3.02 4.61 3.42
N LEU A 74 3.07 5.04 2.16
CA LEU A 74 2.22 6.09 1.61
C LEU A 74 1.04 5.49 0.82
N CYS A 75 1.33 4.61 -0.13
CA CYS A 75 0.36 4.16 -1.13
C CYS A 75 -0.78 3.35 -0.54
N PHE A 76 -0.52 2.44 0.41
CA PHE A 76 -1.57 1.58 0.95
C PHE A 76 -2.52 2.28 1.94
N PRO A 77 -2.06 3.20 2.80
CA PRO A 77 -2.95 4.10 3.52
C PRO A 77 -3.89 4.89 2.61
N ILE A 78 -3.35 5.49 1.55
CA ILE A 78 -4.15 6.23 0.57
C ILE A 78 -5.11 5.28 -0.14
N ALA A 79 -4.67 4.05 -0.47
CA ALA A 79 -5.52 3.05 -1.10
C ALA A 79 -6.73 2.70 -0.21
N GLY A 80 -6.53 2.58 1.11
CA GLY A 80 -7.61 2.36 2.07
C GLY A 80 -8.60 3.51 2.14
N ILE A 81 -8.13 4.76 2.18
CA ILE A 81 -8.99 5.95 2.20
C ILE A 81 -9.78 6.10 0.89
N MET A 82 -9.14 5.90 -0.26
CA MET A 82 -9.80 5.97 -1.57
C MET A 82 -10.86 4.87 -1.72
N SER A 83 -10.53 3.65 -1.29
CA SER A 83 -11.48 2.54 -1.30
C SER A 83 -12.66 2.80 -0.36
N PHE A 84 -12.39 3.32 0.85
CA PHE A 84 -13.41 3.70 1.82
C PHE A 84 -14.39 4.72 1.23
N TYR A 85 -13.87 5.78 0.60
CA TYR A 85 -14.68 6.81 -0.04
C TYR A 85 -15.66 6.23 -1.06
N ILE A 86 -15.17 5.36 -1.95
CA ILE A 86 -16.00 4.76 -2.99
C ILE A 86 -17.05 3.82 -2.39
N PHE A 87 -16.68 3.02 -1.38
CA PHE A 87 -17.59 2.03 -0.80
C PHE A 87 -18.64 2.62 0.13
N LEU A 88 -18.35 3.74 0.79
CA LEU A 88 -19.31 4.41 1.67
C LEU A 88 -20.47 5.00 0.86
N ARG A 89 -20.20 5.54 -0.34
CA ARG A 89 -21.17 6.16 -1.26
C ARG A 89 -22.08 7.18 -0.55
N ASP A 90 -21.53 7.91 0.41
CA ASP A 90 -22.24 8.94 1.17
C ASP A 90 -21.87 10.32 0.61
N ASN A 91 -22.89 11.06 0.13
CA ASN A 91 -22.73 12.41 -0.40
C ASN A 91 -22.26 13.42 0.64
N LYS A 92 -22.29 13.08 1.94
CA LYS A 92 -21.76 13.93 3.01
C LYS A 92 -20.23 14.00 3.04
N PHE A 93 -19.53 13.01 2.45
CA PHE A 93 -18.07 13.00 2.45
C PHE A 93 -17.52 13.69 1.20
N ASN A 94 -17.04 14.93 1.35
CA ASN A 94 -16.49 15.69 0.26
C ASN A 94 -15.11 15.17 -0.17
N PHE A 95 -14.87 15.12 -1.49
CA PHE A 95 -13.59 14.72 -2.06
C PHE A 95 -12.41 15.60 -1.61
N ASN A 96 -12.67 16.88 -1.30
CA ASN A 96 -11.66 17.80 -0.76
C ASN A 96 -11.14 17.34 0.62
N ASN A 97 -11.99 16.74 1.45
CA ASN A 97 -11.56 16.20 2.73
C ASN A 97 -10.57 15.05 2.54
N ILE A 98 -10.79 14.21 1.52
CA ILE A 98 -9.89 13.11 1.18
C ILE A 98 -8.55 13.64 0.69
N LEU A 99 -8.55 14.66 -0.18
CA LEU A 99 -7.32 15.32 -0.62
C LEU A 99 -6.53 15.89 0.57
N GLY A 100 -7.21 16.49 1.56
CA GLY A 100 -6.57 16.95 2.79
C GLY A 100 -5.89 15.83 3.57
N VAL A 101 -6.56 14.69 3.76
CA VAL A 101 -5.97 13.53 4.45
C VAL A 101 -4.79 12.94 3.65
N ILE A 102 -4.90 12.88 2.32
CA ILE A 102 -3.78 12.45 1.45
C ILE A 102 -2.56 13.38 1.62
N GLY A 103 -2.77 14.69 1.71
CA GLY A 103 -1.71 15.66 1.97
C GLY A 103 -1.00 15.41 3.30
N ILE A 104 -1.76 15.15 4.36
CA ILE A 104 -1.20 14.80 5.69
C ILE A 104 -0.38 13.50 5.61
N LEU A 105 -0.90 12.48 4.90
CA LEU A 105 -0.16 11.23 4.68
C LEU A 105 1.16 11.47 3.92
N PHE A 106 1.16 12.37 2.93
CA PHE A 106 2.37 12.71 2.19
C PHE A 106 3.43 13.38 3.06
N ILE A 107 3.02 14.36 3.89
CA ILE A 107 3.93 15.03 4.83
C ILE A 107 4.48 14.02 5.84
N SER A 108 3.61 13.20 6.45
CA SER A 108 4.05 12.18 7.40
C SER A 108 5.00 11.15 6.79
N TYR A 109 4.79 10.77 5.52
CA TYR A 109 5.73 9.92 4.78
C TYR A 109 7.11 10.58 4.62
N ILE A 110 7.17 11.85 4.21
CA ILE A 110 8.44 12.57 4.06
C ILE A 110 9.19 12.61 5.39
N VAL A 111 8.49 13.03 6.46
CA VAL A 111 9.05 13.09 7.81
C VAL A 111 9.58 11.72 8.24
N ASN A 112 8.80 10.66 8.05
CA ASN A 112 9.18 9.32 8.49
C ASN A 112 10.34 8.71 7.71
N VAL A 113 10.44 8.95 6.40
CA VAL A 113 11.42 8.27 5.55
C VAL A 113 12.76 9.02 5.50
N TYR A 114 12.72 10.35 5.49
CA TYR A 114 13.94 11.16 5.37
C TYR A 114 14.58 11.51 6.71
N LEU A 115 13.83 11.57 7.82
CA LEU A 115 14.41 11.83 9.13
C LEU A 115 14.89 10.58 9.87
N ASN A 116 14.34 9.40 9.56
CA ASN A 116 14.80 8.16 10.19
C ASN A 116 15.93 7.53 9.39
N GLU A 117 16.96 7.05 10.08
CA GLU A 117 18.02 6.25 9.45
C GLU A 117 17.49 4.87 9.01
N ALA A 118 18.11 4.31 7.97
CA ALA A 118 17.82 2.95 7.52
C ALA A 118 19.12 2.21 7.29
N ASN A 119 19.19 1.00 7.82
CA ASN A 119 20.29 0.07 7.65
C ASN A 119 19.99 -0.84 6.47
N ILE A 120 21.01 -1.11 5.66
CA ILE A 120 20.92 -2.06 4.55
C ILE A 120 21.48 -3.40 5.04
N ASN A 121 20.65 -4.42 5.04
CA ASN A 121 21.05 -5.79 5.34
C ASN A 121 20.98 -6.62 4.04
N LEU A 122 22.00 -7.44 3.78
CA LEU A 122 21.95 -8.43 2.71
C LEU A 122 21.41 -9.74 3.27
N ILE A 123 20.37 -10.29 2.62
CA ILE A 123 19.81 -11.60 2.95
C ILE A 123 19.89 -12.47 1.71
N ASP A 124 20.59 -13.59 1.79
CA ASP A 124 20.93 -14.47 0.66
C ASP A 124 19.73 -14.88 -0.21
N SER A 125 18.54 -14.96 0.39
CA SER A 125 17.32 -15.38 -0.31
C SER A 125 16.46 -14.24 -0.87
N LEU A 126 16.76 -12.99 -0.52
CA LEU A 126 15.91 -11.82 -0.77
C LEU A 126 16.68 -10.60 -1.32
N GLY A 127 18.01 -10.67 -1.39
CA GLY A 127 18.87 -9.56 -1.79
C GLY A 127 19.01 -8.52 -0.67
N TYR A 128 19.24 -7.27 -1.06
CA TYR A 128 19.37 -6.17 -0.11
C TYR A 128 18.01 -5.67 0.41
N ILE A 129 17.90 -5.50 1.72
CA ILE A 129 16.69 -5.11 2.43
C ILE A 129 16.98 -3.91 3.32
N PHE A 130 16.01 -3.00 3.39
CA PHE A 130 16.06 -1.82 4.22
C PHE A 130 15.32 -2.04 5.53
N VAL A 131 16.07 -1.98 6.62
CA VAL A 131 15.53 -2.04 7.97
C VAL A 131 15.69 -0.65 8.60
N SER A 132 14.58 0.00 8.95
CA SER A 132 14.65 1.28 9.65
C SER A 132 15.29 1.09 11.03
N SER A 133 16.13 2.03 11.46
CA SER A 133 16.69 2.02 12.82
C SER A 133 15.61 2.18 13.89
N ASN A 134 14.48 2.80 13.56
CA ASN A 134 13.39 3.11 14.48
C ASN A 134 12.17 2.18 14.31
N ILE A 135 12.42 0.87 14.34
CA ILE A 135 11.41 -0.19 14.12
C ILE A 135 10.17 -0.02 15.02
N LYS A 136 10.38 0.32 16.30
CA LYS A 136 9.29 0.49 17.28
C LYS A 136 8.33 1.60 16.84
N PHE A 137 8.87 2.72 16.40
CA PHE A 137 8.06 3.83 15.91
C PHE A 137 7.22 3.42 14.70
N ILE A 138 7.81 2.72 13.72
CA ILE A 138 7.08 2.26 12.54
C ILE A 138 5.97 1.25 12.90
N LYS A 139 6.21 0.35 13.85
CA LYS A 139 5.17 -0.57 14.37
C LYS A 139 3.99 0.18 14.99
N ILE A 140 4.26 1.18 15.84
CA ILE A 140 3.21 1.97 16.48
C ILE A 140 2.46 2.80 15.44
N PHE A 141 3.18 3.47 14.54
CA PHE A 141 2.60 4.28 13.48
C PHE A 141 1.68 3.46 12.57
N THR A 142 2.14 2.29 12.12
CA THR A 142 1.32 1.38 11.29
C THR A 142 0.09 0.90 12.04
N LEU A 143 0.21 0.57 13.34
CA LEU A 143 -0.93 0.15 14.15
C LEU A 143 -1.99 1.25 14.30
N VAL A 144 -1.57 2.48 14.62
CA VAL A 144 -2.50 3.63 14.75
C VAL A 144 -3.16 3.92 13.41
N LEU A 145 -2.38 3.96 12.33
CA LEU A 145 -2.88 4.30 11.00
C LEU A 145 -3.87 3.24 10.50
N TYR A 146 -3.48 1.97 10.43
CA TYR A 146 -4.36 0.92 9.92
C TYR A 146 -5.50 0.59 10.88
N GLY A 147 -5.29 0.74 12.19
CA GLY A 147 -6.36 0.68 13.19
C GLY A 147 -7.41 1.76 12.95
N SER A 148 -7.00 3.00 12.66
CA SER A 148 -7.94 4.08 12.35
C SER A 148 -8.71 3.82 11.04
N ILE A 149 -8.03 3.37 9.98
CA ILE A 149 -8.67 3.00 8.70
C ILE A 149 -9.70 1.87 8.93
N MET A 150 -9.33 0.86 9.71
CA MET A 150 -10.21 -0.25 10.07
C MET A 150 -11.46 0.26 10.81
N LEU A 151 -11.30 1.06 11.87
CA LEU A 151 -12.42 1.59 12.64
C LEU A 151 -13.34 2.48 11.79
N ILE A 152 -12.78 3.35 10.96
CA ILE A 152 -13.56 4.20 10.06
C ILE A 152 -14.32 3.36 9.04
N SER A 153 -13.70 2.29 8.51
CA SER A 153 -14.33 1.39 7.55
C SER A 153 -15.56 0.65 8.10
N LEU A 154 -15.67 0.49 9.43
CA LEU A 154 -16.86 -0.10 10.04
C LEU A 154 -18.14 0.70 9.76
N ARG A 155 -18.03 2.01 9.48
CA ARG A 155 -19.18 2.84 9.07
C ARG A 155 -19.84 2.33 7.79
N ILE A 156 -19.09 1.67 6.90
CA ILE A 156 -19.64 1.06 5.68
C ILE A 156 -20.74 0.07 6.02
N PHE A 157 -20.66 -0.69 7.13
CA PHE A 157 -21.67 -1.71 7.45
C PHE A 157 -23.01 -1.12 7.92
N SER A 158 -22.99 0.12 8.42
CA SER A 158 -24.21 0.84 8.85
C SER A 158 -24.96 1.53 7.69
N GLY A 159 -24.29 1.72 6.55
CA GLY A 159 -24.89 2.38 5.38
C GLY A 159 -25.93 1.50 4.66
N LYS A 160 -27.06 2.09 4.24
CA LYS A 160 -28.09 1.37 3.48
C LYS A 160 -27.69 1.10 2.02
N ALA A 161 -26.90 1.98 1.41
CA ALA A 161 -26.48 1.91 0.00
C ALA A 161 -24.98 1.64 -0.19
N SER A 162 -24.29 1.25 0.88
CA SER A 162 -22.84 1.05 0.92
C SER A 162 -22.43 -0.38 0.51
N ASN A 163 -21.18 -0.53 0.07
CA ASN A 163 -20.67 -1.83 -0.36
C ASN A 163 -20.05 -2.61 0.81
N LYS A 164 -20.85 -3.43 1.49
CA LYS A 164 -20.41 -4.25 2.64
C LYS A 164 -19.21 -5.15 2.32
N PHE A 165 -19.19 -5.77 1.13
CA PHE A 165 -18.04 -6.58 0.70
C PHE A 165 -16.76 -5.74 0.49
N GLY A 166 -16.91 -4.51 0.02
CA GLY A 166 -15.79 -3.56 -0.02
C GLY A 166 -15.28 -3.20 1.37
N GLY A 167 -16.20 -3.01 2.33
CA GLY A 167 -15.87 -2.82 3.74
C GLY A 167 -15.10 -4.01 4.34
N THR A 168 -15.54 -5.24 4.08
CA THR A 168 -14.81 -6.44 4.56
C THR A 168 -13.40 -6.53 3.98
N LEU A 169 -13.19 -6.16 2.72
CA LEU A 169 -11.87 -6.12 2.10
C LEU A 169 -10.93 -5.12 2.79
N ILE A 170 -11.42 -3.93 3.15
CA ILE A 170 -10.63 -2.92 3.88
C ILE A 170 -10.25 -3.45 5.27
N VAL A 171 -11.21 -4.06 5.99
CA VAL A 171 -10.97 -4.63 7.33
C VAL A 171 -9.93 -5.75 7.25
N ILE A 172 -10.08 -6.71 6.33
CA ILE A 172 -9.13 -7.83 6.17
C ILE A 172 -7.75 -7.32 5.78
N SER A 173 -7.66 -6.37 4.84
CA SER A 173 -6.38 -5.76 4.45
C SER A 173 -5.71 -5.05 5.62
N SER A 174 -6.47 -4.32 6.43
CA SER A 174 -5.94 -3.61 7.60
C SER A 174 -5.46 -4.58 8.68
N ILE A 175 -6.25 -5.60 9.02
CA ILE A 175 -5.88 -6.63 10.01
C ILE A 175 -4.62 -7.36 9.56
N THR A 176 -4.57 -7.81 8.31
CA THR A 176 -3.39 -8.51 7.79
C THR A 176 -2.16 -7.61 7.82
N THR A 177 -2.26 -6.33 7.46
CA THR A 177 -1.14 -5.38 7.58
C THR A 177 -0.68 -5.19 9.03
N ILE A 178 -1.61 -5.07 9.99
CA ILE A 178 -1.27 -4.93 11.42
C ILE A 178 -0.55 -6.19 11.91
N ILE A 179 -1.12 -7.37 11.65
CA ILE A 179 -0.53 -8.66 12.05
C ILE A 179 0.86 -8.82 11.44
N CYS A 180 1.00 -8.56 10.14
CA CYS A 180 2.27 -8.73 9.43
C CYS A 180 3.35 -7.77 9.95
N ASN A 181 3.02 -6.50 10.18
CA ASN A 181 3.97 -5.52 10.70
C ASN A 181 4.27 -5.71 12.20
N TYR A 182 3.33 -6.21 13.00
CA TYR A 182 3.58 -6.38 14.43
C TYR A 182 4.42 -7.63 14.72
N LEU A 183 4.05 -8.76 14.10
CA LEU A 183 4.67 -10.07 14.35
C LEU A 183 6.01 -10.25 13.64
N PHE A 184 6.15 -9.75 12.40
CA PHE A 184 7.29 -10.13 11.56
C PHE A 184 8.26 -8.99 11.25
N TYR A 185 7.94 -7.74 11.58
CA TYR A 185 8.82 -6.63 11.24
C TYR A 185 10.15 -6.70 11.99
N GLY A 186 11.24 -6.75 11.20
CA GLY A 186 12.62 -6.96 11.66
C GLY A 186 13.19 -8.36 11.39
N ASN A 187 12.37 -9.34 10.98
CA ASN A 187 12.80 -10.69 10.65
C ASN A 187 12.76 -10.97 9.14
N ASP A 188 13.48 -11.97 8.65
CA ASP A 188 13.44 -12.40 7.24
C ASP A 188 12.03 -12.81 6.77
N ALA A 189 11.17 -13.23 7.71
CA ALA A 189 9.76 -13.53 7.45
C ALA A 189 8.90 -12.28 7.18
N MET A 190 9.40 -11.08 7.51
CA MET A 190 8.73 -9.79 7.26
C MET A 190 8.33 -9.65 5.81
N ILE A 191 9.22 -10.05 4.92
CA ILE A 191 9.07 -9.79 3.50
C ILE A 191 7.98 -10.68 2.91
N ILE A 192 7.98 -11.98 3.20
CA ILE A 192 6.92 -12.89 2.75
C ILE A 192 5.55 -12.54 3.34
N THR A 193 5.51 -12.10 4.61
CA THR A 193 4.25 -11.80 5.30
C THR A 193 3.69 -10.44 4.90
N THR A 194 4.55 -9.43 4.69
CA THR A 194 4.12 -8.13 4.15
C THR A 194 3.45 -8.29 2.78
N TYR A 195 3.94 -9.19 1.90
CA TYR A 195 3.35 -9.45 0.58
C TYR A 195 1.86 -9.70 0.60
N LEU A 196 1.39 -10.54 1.52
CA LEU A 196 -0.03 -10.91 1.57
C LEU A 196 -0.87 -9.64 1.78
N SER A 197 -0.43 -8.78 2.69
CA SER A 197 -1.12 -7.53 2.98
C SER A 197 -1.03 -6.53 1.81
N GLU A 198 0.11 -6.46 1.11
CA GLU A 198 0.28 -5.56 -0.06
C GLU A 198 -0.63 -5.97 -1.22
N VAL A 199 -0.70 -7.27 -1.51
CA VAL A 199 -1.58 -7.83 -2.54
C VAL A 199 -3.06 -7.56 -2.18
N LEU A 200 -3.45 -7.75 -0.92
CA LEU A 200 -4.81 -7.46 -0.46
C LEU A 200 -5.18 -5.97 -0.62
N TRP A 201 -4.25 -5.05 -0.35
CA TRP A 201 -4.48 -3.62 -0.59
C TRP A 201 -4.66 -3.30 -2.08
N VAL A 202 -3.81 -3.87 -2.94
CA VAL A 202 -3.94 -3.68 -4.39
C VAL A 202 -5.27 -4.25 -4.91
N MET A 203 -5.67 -5.44 -4.44
CA MET A 203 -6.97 -6.03 -4.78
C MET A 203 -8.14 -5.17 -4.29
N THR A 204 -8.07 -4.65 -3.06
CA THR A 204 -9.10 -3.76 -2.48
C THR A 204 -9.25 -2.49 -3.31
N LEU A 205 -8.12 -1.87 -3.67
CA LEU A 205 -8.08 -0.69 -4.52
C LEU A 205 -8.64 -0.98 -5.92
N PHE A 206 -8.25 -2.09 -6.54
CA PHE A 206 -8.75 -2.47 -7.85
C PHE A 206 -10.27 -2.77 -7.82
N TYR A 207 -10.75 -3.45 -6.79
CA TYR A 207 -12.17 -3.72 -6.61
C TYR A 207 -12.99 -2.44 -6.42
N SER A 208 -12.44 -1.43 -5.74
CA SER A 208 -13.08 -0.12 -5.61
C SER A 208 -13.32 0.56 -6.97
N LEU A 209 -12.38 0.46 -7.90
CA LEU A 209 -12.56 0.97 -9.27
C LEU A 209 -13.69 0.28 -10.03
N ILE A 210 -13.74 -1.06 -9.94
CA ILE A 210 -14.79 -1.85 -10.61
C ILE A 210 -16.16 -1.43 -10.10
N ARG A 211 -16.28 -1.20 -8.78
CA ARG A 211 -17.55 -0.80 -8.17
C ARG A 211 -17.97 0.60 -8.50
N PHE A 212 -17.01 1.52 -8.63
CA PHE A 212 -17.28 2.85 -9.14
C PHE A 212 -17.94 2.80 -10.53
N LYS A 213 -17.39 1.98 -11.45
CA LYS A 213 -17.93 1.81 -12.81
C LYS A 213 -19.37 1.28 -12.85
N LYS A 214 -19.74 0.31 -12.01
CA LYS A 214 -21.10 -0.27 -12.02
C LYS A 214 -22.18 0.67 -11.47
N SER A 215 -21.78 1.80 -10.90
CA SER A 215 -22.65 2.69 -10.13
C SER A 215 -23.04 3.96 -10.88
N HIS A 216 -22.54 4.12 -12.11
CA HIS A 216 -22.83 5.15 -13.11
C HIS A 216 -23.09 4.47 -14.45
#